data_AF-A0A419VVJ0-F1
#
_entry.id   AF-A0A419VVJ0-F1
#
_cell.length_a   1.000
_cell.length_b   1.000
_cell.length_c   1.000
_cell.angle_alpha   90.00
_cell.angle_beta   90.00
_cell.angle_gamma   90.00
#
_symmetry.space_group_name_H-M   'P 1'
#
loop_
_entity.id
_entity.type
_entity.pdbx_description
1 polymer ?
#
loop_
_entity_poly.entity_id
_entity_poly.type
_entity_poly.pdbx_seq_one_letter_code
_entity_poly.pdbx_strand_id
1 'polypeptide(L)' 'MKRELTTLMMVFQGMVVAFAQTPEHYPPPVPEPVAPTLFNIILYLVIPIALVIFLIYYRRKRRDRKK' A
#
# COMPACT_ATOMS: atom_id res chain seq x y z
N MET A 1 4.40 26.52 -2.23
CA MET A 1 4.78 25.09 -2.10
C MET A 1 4.37 24.46 -0.78
N LYS A 2 4.85 24.93 0.40
CA LYS A 2 4.49 24.30 1.68
C LYS A 2 2.98 24.35 1.99
N ARG A 3 2.32 25.50 1.76
CA ARG A 3 0.86 25.66 1.99
C ARG A 3 0.03 24.76 1.06
N GLU A 4 0.30 24.78 -0.24
CA GLU A 4 -0.38 23.89 -1.20
C GLU A 4 -0.21 22.40 -0.86
N LEU A 5 0.99 21.99 -0.45
CA LEU A 5 1.24 20.61 -0.03
C LEU A 5 0.46 20.25 1.23
N THR A 6 0.42 21.13 2.23
CA THR A 6 -0.36 20.92 3.46
C THR A 6 -1.86 20.83 3.15
N THR A 7 -2.37 21.71 2.28
CA THR A 7 -3.78 21.67 1.84
C THR A 7 -4.09 20.37 1.11
N LEU A 8 -3.22 19.93 0.20
CA LEU A 8 -3.38 18.66 -0.51
C LEU A 8 -3.39 17.47 0.46
N MET A 9 -2.50 17.46 1.46
CA MET A 9 -2.47 16.40 2.48
C MET A 9 -3.74 16.40 3.33
N MET A 10 -4.26 17.58 3.71
CA MET A 10 -5.54 17.68 4.44
C MET A 10 -6.72 17.16 3.62
N VAL A 11 -6.80 17.52 2.33
CA VAL A 11 -7.86 17.04 1.43
C VAL A 11 -7.76 15.52 1.28
N PHE A 12 -6.57 14.99 1.05
CA PHE A 12 -6.33 13.56 0.96
C PHE A 12 -6.76 12.82 2.23
N GLN A 13 -6.40 13.35 3.40
CA GLN A 13 -6.76 12.74 4.69
C GLN A 13 -8.27 12.78 4.95
N GLY A 14 -8.95 13.86 4.56
CA GLY A 14 -10.41 13.97 4.63
C GLY A 14 -11.12 12.92 3.77
N MET A 15 -10.60 12.67 2.56
CA MET A 15 -11.13 11.61 1.69
C MET A 15 -10.96 10.22 2.33
N VAL A 16 -9.79 9.92 2.91
CA VAL A 16 -9.54 8.62 3.55
C VAL A 16 -10.54 8.33 4.67
N VAL A 17 -10.84 9.31 5.52
CA VAL A 17 -11.82 9.16 6.61
C VAL A 17 -13.23 8.91 6.06
N ALA A 18 -13.63 9.66 5.03
CA ALA A 18 -14.94 9.49 4.41
C ALA A 18 -15.12 8.10 3.76
N PHE A 19 -14.09 7.60 3.07
CA PHE A 19 -14.09 6.25 2.50
C PHE A 19 -14.09 5.16 3.60
N ALA A 20 -13.34 5.33 4.68
CA ALA A 20 -13.26 4.33 5.74
C ALA A 20 -14.56 4.16 6.55
N GLN A 21 -15.45 5.16 6.53
CA GLN A 21 -16.73 5.13 7.25
C GLN A 21 -17.90 4.59 6.42
N THR A 22 -17.67 4.15 5.18
CA THR A 22 -18.76 3.56 4.38
C THR A 22 -19.13 2.18 4.92
N PRO A 23 -20.44 1.82 5.00
CA PRO A 23 -20.88 0.51 5.49
C PRO A 23 -20.41 -0.68 4.62
N GLU A 24 -19.94 -0.40 3.41
CA GLU A 24 -19.52 -1.39 2.41
C GLU A 24 -18.21 -2.10 2.77
N HIS A 25 -17.43 -1.56 3.71
CA HIS A 25 -16.13 -2.13 4.08
C HIS A 25 -16.19 -3.08 5.29
N TYR A 26 -17.38 -3.39 5.81
CA TYR A 26 -17.51 -4.47 6.78
C TYR A 26 -17.26 -5.82 6.09
N PRO A 27 -16.35 -6.65 6.61
CA PRO A 27 -16.12 -7.96 6.03
C PRO A 27 -17.41 -8.79 6.15
N PRO A 28 -17.77 -9.54 5.11
CA PRO A 28 -18.91 -10.44 5.20
C PRO A 28 -18.64 -11.50 6.29
N PRO A 29 -19.69 -11.99 6.98
CA PRO A 29 -19.54 -13.00 8.03
C PRO A 29 -18.96 -14.32 7.49
N VAL A 30 -19.11 -14.57 6.19
CA VAL A 30 -18.47 -15.66 5.47
C VAL A 30 -17.53 -15.04 4.42
N PRO A 31 -16.21 -15.20 4.54
CA PRO A 31 -15.27 -14.64 3.58
C PRO A 31 -15.36 -15.40 2.25
N GLU A 32 -15.53 -14.66 1.17
CA GLU A 32 -15.43 -15.20 -0.18
C GLU A 32 -13.96 -15.32 -0.61
N PRO A 33 -13.58 -16.36 -1.37
CA PRO A 33 -12.22 -16.48 -1.90
C PRO A 33 -11.91 -15.35 -2.87
N VAL A 34 -10.68 -14.81 -2.78
CA VAL A 34 -10.21 -13.76 -3.70
C VAL A 34 -10.12 -14.32 -5.11
N ALA A 35 -10.78 -13.66 -6.06
CA ALA A 35 -10.74 -14.06 -7.48
C ALA A 35 -9.30 -14.01 -8.01
N PRO A 36 -8.82 -15.04 -8.75
CA PRO A 36 -7.46 -15.11 -9.28
C PRO A 36 -7.29 -14.24 -10.54
N THR A 37 -7.60 -12.94 -10.43
CA THR A 37 -7.37 -11.98 -11.51
C THR A 37 -5.91 -11.55 -11.53
N LEU A 38 -5.42 -11.12 -12.70
CA LEU A 38 -4.05 -10.59 -12.85
C LEU A 38 -3.77 -9.45 -11.85
N PHE A 39 -4.74 -8.58 -11.64
CA PHE A 39 -4.65 -7.49 -10.67
C PHE A 39 -4.44 -8.01 -9.24
N ASN A 40 -5.25 -8.97 -8.79
CA ASN A 40 -5.14 -9.55 -7.45
C ASN A 40 -3.82 -10.31 -7.25
N ILE A 41 -3.35 -11.02 -8.28
CA ILE A 41 -2.04 -11.68 -8.25
C ILE A 41 -0.93 -10.64 -8.06
N ILE A 42 -0.96 -9.54 -8.83
CA ILE A 42 0.04 -8.49 -8.70
C ILE A 42 -0.01 -7.86 -7.29
N LEU A 43 -1.20 -7.51 -6.83
CA LEU A 43 -1.42 -6.81 -5.57
C LEU A 43 -1.03 -7.66 -4.35
N TYR A 44 -1.50 -8.91 -4.30
CA TYR A 44 -1.36 -9.76 -3.12
C TYR A 44 -0.11 -10.65 -3.14
N LEU A 45 0.52 -10.88 -4.29
CA LEU A 45 1.71 -11.74 -4.40
C LEU A 45 2.94 -10.98 -4.88
N VAL A 46 2.87 -10.33 -6.04
CA VAL A 46 4.05 -9.74 -6.69
C VAL A 46 4.59 -8.56 -5.89
N ILE A 47 3.73 -7.63 -5.47
CA ILE A 47 4.15 -6.43 -4.73
C ILE A 47 4.84 -6.79 -3.40
N PRO A 48 4.27 -7.66 -2.53
CA PRO A 48 4.94 -8.07 -1.29
C PRO A 48 6.32 -8.70 -1.53
N ILE A 49 6.45 -9.59 -2.51
CA ILE A 49 7.72 -10.24 -2.84
C ILE A 49 8.73 -9.20 -3.34
N ALA A 50 8.31 -8.32 -4.25
CA ALA A 50 9.16 -7.26 -4.79
C ALA A 50 9.67 -6.32 -3.69
N LEU A 51 8.82 -5.97 -2.71
CA LEU A 51 9.21 -5.14 -1.57
C LEU A 51 10.29 -5.81 -0.70
N VAL A 52 10.14 -7.10 -0.44
CA VAL A 52 11.14 -7.86 0.33
C VAL A 52 12.47 -7.94 -0.42
N ILE A 53 12.44 -8.26 -1.72
CA ILE A 53 13.64 -8.30 -2.57
C ILE A 53 14.32 -6.92 -2.59
N PHE A 54 13.55 -5.87 -2.81
CA PHE A 54 14.04 -4.50 -2.82
C PHE A 54 14.69 -4.12 -1.48
N LEU A 55 14.05 -4.45 -0.35
CA LEU A 55 14.58 -4.17 0.98
C LEU A 55 15.92 -4.88 1.21
N ILE A 56 16.03 -6.15 0.81
CA ILE A 56 17.27 -6.92 0.93
C ILE A 56 18.36 -6.31 0.04
N TYR A 57 18.05 -6.03 -1.22
CA TYR A 57 18.96 -5.40 -2.17
C TYR A 57 19.49 -4.05 -1.64
N TYR A 58 18.57 -3.21 -1.15
CA TYR A 58 18.90 -1.91 -0.58
C TYR A 58 19.81 -2.03 0.64
N ARG A 59 19.52 -2.97 1.54
CA ARG A 59 20.35 -3.23 2.73
C ARG A 59 21.75 -3.71 2.36
N ARG A 60 21.88 -4.58 1.34
CA ARG A 60 23.18 -5.06 0.85
C ARG A 60 24.00 -3.92 0.24
N LYS A 61 23.42 -3.16 -0.69
CA LYS A 61 24.08 -2.01 -1.33
C LYS A 61 24.59 -0.96 -0.33
N ARG A 62 23.88 -0.75 0.79
CA ARG A 62 24.33 0.16 1.85
C ARG A 62 25.50 -0.38 2.68
N ARG A 63 25.66 -1.70 2.81
CA ARG A 63 26.82 -2.31 3.49
C ARG A 63 28.07 -2.19 2.61
N ASP A 64 27.92 -2.37 1.30
CA ASP A 64 29.04 -2.29 0.35
C ASP A 64 29.58 -0.85 0.21
N ARG A 65 28.76 0.17 0.47
CA ARG A 65 29.20 1.59 0.50
C ARG A 65 29.92 2.01 1.79
N LYS A 66 29.91 1.17 2.83
CA LYS A 66 30.54 1.45 4.13
C LYS A 66 31.87 0.71 4.35
N LYS A 67 32.21 -0.21 3.46
CA LYS A 67 33.56 -0.79 3.34
C LYS A 67 34.35 0.00 2.30
#